data_AF-Q57738-F1
#
_entry.id   AF-Q57738-F1
#
_cell.length_a   1.000
_cell.length_b   1.000
_cell.length_c   1.000
_cell.angle_alpha   90.00
_cell.angle_beta   90.00
_cell.angle_gamma   90.00
#
_symmetry.space_group_name_H-M   'P 1'
#
loop_
_entity.id
_entity.type
_entity.pdbx_description
1 polymer ?
#
loop_
_entity_poly.entity_id
_entity_poly.type
_entity_poly.pdbx_seq_one_letter_code
_entity_poly.pdbx_strand_id
1 'polypeptide(L)'
;MKCISKQGEIKELIKNGKINDVLQLIEEDTLLLEEIYGFLKSDDIQLKITCLAILGNLYLKGKVQITQLIKHLEEVLLENDKDAILNALLILKEIPEVYQEDLLKRIILKYIGKDIKDCEDDKDKSTLPSVKRDKIMIIFEILKAVKNKELKKTKIMYAANLDWKTFRNYIGYLLDNEFIRKTDGVYTLTPKGELLLEKIEEVFRLIYPDK
;
A
#
# COMPACT_ATOMS: atom_id res chain seq x y z
N MET A 1 5.31 -36.89 28.57
CA MET A 1 5.60 -35.93 27.49
C MET A 1 4.43 -35.95 26.52
N LYS A 2 3.58 -34.91 26.50
CA LYS A 2 2.54 -34.78 25.47
C LYS A 2 3.23 -34.25 24.22
N CYS A 3 3.45 -35.09 23.22
CA CYS A 3 3.69 -34.61 21.85
C CYS A 3 2.39 -33.98 21.36
N ILE A 4 2.21 -32.70 21.61
CA ILE A 4 1.25 -31.90 20.88
C ILE A 4 1.81 -31.85 19.46
N SER A 5 1.09 -32.38 18.48
CA SER A 5 1.43 -32.18 17.07
C SER A 5 1.63 -30.68 16.84
N LYS A 6 2.67 -30.25 16.10
CA LYS A 6 2.93 -28.82 15.80
C LYS A 6 1.66 -28.07 15.35
N GLN A 7 0.77 -28.75 14.64
CA GLN A 7 -0.54 -28.26 14.23
C GLN A 7 -1.47 -27.89 15.41
N GLY A 8 -1.51 -28.72 16.46
CA GLY A 8 -2.28 -28.46 17.67
C GLY A 8 -1.72 -27.30 18.49
N GLU A 9 -0.39 -27.16 18.50
CA GLU A 9 0.28 -26.05 19.17
C GLU A 9 -0.02 -24.71 18.47
N ILE A 10 0.11 -24.65 17.14
CA ILE A 10 -0.26 -23.45 16.38
C ILE A 10 -1.72 -23.09 16.62
N LYS A 11 -2.65 -24.07 16.56
CA LYS A 11 -4.07 -23.77 16.72
C LYS A 11 -4.37 -23.15 18.09
N GLU A 12 -3.72 -23.64 19.14
CA GLU A 12 -3.82 -23.04 20.48
C GLU A 12 -3.23 -21.64 20.54
N LEU A 13 -2.07 -21.39 19.93
CA LEU A 13 -1.48 -20.06 19.88
C LEU A 13 -2.39 -19.06 19.16
N ILE A 14 -2.97 -19.44 18.02
CA ILE A 14 -3.90 -18.60 17.26
C ILE A 14 -5.14 -18.29 18.09
N LYS A 15 -5.75 -19.30 18.72
CA LYS A 15 -6.94 -19.09 19.57
C LYS A 15 -6.67 -18.16 20.75
N ASN A 16 -5.45 -18.16 21.27
CA ASN A 16 -5.03 -17.28 22.35
C ASN A 16 -4.53 -15.91 21.85
N GLY A 17 -4.67 -15.60 20.56
CA GLY A 17 -4.28 -14.31 19.97
C GLY A 17 -2.78 -14.08 19.94
N LYS A 18 -1.96 -15.13 20.08
CA LYS A 18 -0.49 -15.03 20.14
C LYS A 18 0.12 -14.94 18.74
N ILE A 19 -0.22 -13.88 18.01
CA ILE A 19 0.17 -13.68 16.60
C ILE A 19 1.70 -13.73 16.43
N ASN A 20 2.46 -13.05 17.28
CA ASN A 20 3.92 -12.99 17.16
C ASN A 20 4.58 -14.36 17.33
N ASP A 21 4.10 -15.17 18.28
CA ASP A 21 4.62 -16.52 18.50
C ASP A 21 4.37 -17.40 17.26
N VAL A 22 3.18 -17.27 16.64
CA VAL A 22 2.85 -17.98 15.40
C VAL A 22 3.72 -17.50 14.24
N LEU A 23 3.97 -16.19 14.12
CA LEU A 23 4.85 -15.65 13.09
C LEU A 23 6.27 -16.20 13.22
N GLN A 24 6.80 -16.30 14.43
CA GLN A 24 8.12 -16.87 14.67
C GLN A 24 8.18 -18.35 14.27
N LEU A 25 7.17 -19.14 14.63
CA LEU A 25 7.08 -20.55 14.23
C LEU A 25 7.03 -20.72 12.70
N ILE A 26 6.30 -19.87 11.98
CA ILE A 26 6.22 -19.92 10.51
C ILE A 26 7.54 -19.49 9.86
N GLU A 27 8.28 -18.57 10.48
CA GLU A 27 9.62 -18.20 10.02
C GLU A 27 10.62 -19.35 10.14
N GLU A 28 10.49 -20.17 11.19
CA GLU A 28 11.30 -21.38 11.41
C GLU A 28 10.87 -22.55 10.51
N ASP A 29 9.57 -22.68 10.22
CA ASP A 29 9.00 -23.78 9.45
C ASP A 29 7.87 -23.28 8.53
N THR A 30 8.21 -22.95 7.29
CA THR A 30 7.26 -22.42 6.30
C THR A 30 6.14 -23.39 5.94
N LEU A 31 6.28 -24.69 6.22
CA LEU A 31 5.21 -25.67 5.97
C LEU A 31 3.99 -25.42 6.86
N LEU A 32 4.17 -24.74 7.99
CA LEU A 32 3.09 -24.35 8.90
C LEU A 32 2.14 -23.32 8.29
N LEU A 33 2.51 -22.68 7.18
CA LEU A 33 1.63 -21.80 6.43
C LEU A 33 0.39 -22.53 5.90
N GLU A 34 0.53 -23.80 5.51
CA GLU A 34 -0.60 -24.63 5.05
C GLU A 34 -1.64 -24.83 6.14
N GLU A 35 -1.21 -24.85 7.40
CA GLU A 35 -2.13 -24.93 8.54
C GLU A 35 -2.96 -23.66 8.69
N ILE A 36 -2.35 -22.48 8.48
CA ILE A 36 -3.06 -21.19 8.46
C ILE A 36 -4.13 -21.19 7.37
N TYR A 37 -3.79 -21.64 6.16
CA TYR A 37 -4.75 -21.78 5.06
C TYR A 37 -5.86 -22.80 5.38
N GLY A 38 -5.54 -23.87 6.10
CA GLY A 38 -6.53 -24.82 6.59
C GLY A 38 -7.53 -24.18 7.56
N PHE A 39 -7.05 -23.37 8.50
CA PHE A 39 -7.89 -22.74 9.52
C PHE A 39 -8.81 -21.64 8.99
N LEU A 40 -8.45 -20.99 7.88
CA LEU A 40 -9.35 -20.06 7.19
C LEU A 40 -10.67 -20.69 6.73
N LYS A 41 -10.69 -22.02 6.52
CA LYS A 41 -11.90 -22.76 6.13
C LYS A 41 -12.77 -23.17 7.31
N SER A 42 -12.35 -22.91 8.55
CA SER A 42 -13.10 -23.33 9.73
C SER A 42 -14.32 -22.42 9.96
N ASP A 43 -15.37 -22.89 10.61
CA ASP A 43 -16.53 -22.05 10.94
C ASP A 43 -16.28 -21.06 12.11
N ASP A 44 -15.09 -21.13 12.73
CA ASP A 44 -14.71 -20.26 13.84
C ASP A 44 -14.22 -18.90 13.30
N ILE A 45 -15.11 -17.90 13.39
CA ILE A 45 -14.86 -16.53 12.90
C ILE A 45 -13.62 -15.91 13.56
N GLN A 46 -13.43 -16.09 14.87
CA GLN A 46 -12.27 -15.53 15.57
C GLN A 46 -10.98 -16.19 15.12
N LEU A 47 -11.03 -17.51 14.87
CA LEU A 47 -9.92 -18.23 14.27
C LEU A 47 -9.59 -17.69 12.87
N LYS A 48 -10.58 -17.44 12.01
CA LYS A 48 -10.36 -16.84 10.68
C LYS A 48 -9.75 -15.45 10.75
N ILE A 49 -10.31 -14.57 11.60
CA ILE A 49 -9.82 -13.20 11.79
C ILE A 49 -8.35 -13.21 12.18
N THR A 50 -7.98 -14.05 13.14
CA THR A 50 -6.59 -14.15 13.60
C THR A 50 -5.69 -14.72 12.51
N CYS A 51 -6.15 -15.72 11.75
CA CYS A 51 -5.40 -16.25 10.60
C CYS A 51 -5.19 -15.19 9.50
N LEU A 52 -6.21 -14.39 9.19
CA LEU A 52 -6.09 -13.28 8.25
C LEU A 52 -5.06 -12.24 8.73
N ALA A 53 -5.09 -11.89 10.02
CA ALA A 53 -4.10 -10.97 10.60
C ALA A 53 -2.67 -11.52 10.47
N ILE A 54 -2.47 -12.82 10.71
CA ILE A 54 -1.19 -13.51 10.50
C ILE A 54 -0.76 -13.42 9.03
N LEU A 55 -1.66 -13.73 8.08
CA LEU A 55 -1.34 -13.64 6.65
C LEU A 55 -1.02 -12.21 6.20
N GLY A 56 -1.74 -11.21 6.73
CA GLY A 56 -1.41 -9.80 6.49
C GLY A 56 0.00 -9.45 6.95
N ASN A 57 0.39 -9.90 8.14
CA ASN A 57 1.75 -9.71 8.65
C ASN A 57 2.81 -10.44 7.81
N LEU A 58 2.54 -11.67 7.40
CA LEU A 58 3.44 -12.45 6.55
C LEU A 58 3.59 -11.84 5.16
N TYR A 59 2.53 -11.24 4.62
CA TYR A 59 2.58 -10.46 3.39
C TYR A 59 3.53 -9.26 3.53
N LEU A 60 3.36 -8.45 4.59
CA LEU A 60 4.24 -7.30 4.85
C LEU A 60 5.71 -7.71 5.05
N LYS A 61 5.96 -8.95 5.48
CA LYS A 61 7.30 -9.56 5.58
C LYS A 61 7.80 -10.22 4.29
N GLY A 62 7.04 -10.16 3.19
CA GLY A 62 7.39 -10.77 1.90
C GLY A 62 7.34 -12.30 1.88
N LYS A 63 6.60 -12.92 2.81
CA LYS A 63 6.47 -14.39 2.93
C LYS A 63 5.23 -14.96 2.25
N VAL A 64 4.24 -14.12 1.99
CA VAL A 64 3.00 -14.47 1.29
C VAL A 64 2.86 -13.57 0.07
N GLN A 65 2.41 -14.12 -1.06
CA GLN A 65 2.12 -13.30 -2.24
C GLN A 65 0.79 -12.56 -2.08
N ILE A 66 0.74 -11.33 -2.59
CA ILE A 66 -0.48 -10.50 -2.52
C ILE A 66 -1.70 -11.20 -3.14
N THR A 67 -1.51 -11.97 -4.22
CA THR A 67 -2.57 -12.71 -4.91
C THR A 67 -3.22 -13.77 -4.02
N GLN A 68 -2.43 -14.45 -3.19
CA GLN A 68 -2.93 -15.42 -2.20
C GLN A 68 -3.66 -14.71 -1.07
N LEU A 69 -3.10 -13.61 -0.55
CA LEU A 69 -3.74 -12.83 0.51
C LEU A 69 -5.09 -12.24 0.06
N ILE A 70 -5.13 -11.61 -1.12
CA ILE A 70 -6.35 -11.04 -1.70
C ILE A 70 -7.43 -12.10 -1.85
N LYS A 71 -7.09 -13.30 -2.34
CA LYS A 71 -8.06 -14.39 -2.51
C LYS A 71 -8.79 -14.71 -1.20
N HIS A 72 -8.04 -14.83 -0.10
CA HIS A 72 -8.64 -15.15 1.20
C HIS A 72 -9.39 -13.97 1.82
N LEU A 73 -8.92 -12.75 1.59
CA LEU A 73 -9.66 -11.55 1.98
C LEU A 73 -11.00 -11.47 1.24
N GLU A 74 -11.02 -11.75 -0.06
CA GLU A 74 -12.28 -11.80 -0.84
C GLU A 74 -13.25 -12.86 -0.33
N GLU A 75 -12.76 -14.05 0.04
CA GLU A 75 -13.58 -15.12 0.62
C GLU A 75 -14.26 -14.65 1.92
N VAL A 76 -13.51 -14.01 2.82
CA VAL A 76 -14.05 -13.51 4.10
C VAL A 76 -14.97 -12.30 3.90
N LEU A 77 -14.70 -11.45 2.91
CA LEU A 77 -15.58 -10.33 2.57
C LEU A 77 -16.94 -10.78 2.02
N LEU A 78 -17.11 -12.04 1.61
CA LEU A 78 -18.40 -12.59 1.20
C LEU A 78 -19.19 -13.22 2.36
N GLU A 79 -18.62 -13.25 3.57
CA GLU A 79 -19.30 -13.74 4.75
C GLU A 79 -20.29 -12.72 5.32
N ASN A 80 -21.29 -13.17 6.09
CA ASN A 80 -22.28 -12.29 6.71
C ASN A 80 -21.83 -11.74 8.09
N ASP A 81 -20.59 -12.05 8.51
CA ASP A 81 -20.07 -11.64 9.79
C ASP A 81 -19.38 -10.27 9.72
N LYS A 82 -19.89 -9.31 10.51
CA LYS A 82 -19.42 -7.93 10.49
C LYS A 82 -17.98 -7.79 10.98
N ASP A 83 -17.59 -8.58 11.98
CA ASP A 83 -16.25 -8.49 12.57
C ASP A 83 -15.22 -9.05 11.59
N ALA A 84 -15.55 -10.16 10.91
CA ALA A 84 -14.72 -10.75 9.88
C ALA A 84 -14.50 -9.77 8.71
N ILE A 85 -15.59 -9.16 8.21
CA ILE A 85 -15.53 -8.14 7.15
C ILE A 85 -14.67 -6.95 7.59
N LEU A 86 -14.91 -6.41 8.78
CA LEU A 86 -14.17 -5.24 9.27
C LEU A 86 -12.67 -5.53 9.37
N ASN A 87 -12.28 -6.69 9.88
CA ASN A 87 -10.88 -7.09 9.98
C ASN A 87 -10.24 -7.29 8.60
N ALA A 88 -10.97 -7.89 7.65
CA ALA A 88 -10.49 -8.02 6.27
C ALA A 88 -10.25 -6.63 5.63
N LEU A 89 -11.16 -5.68 5.84
CA LEU A 89 -11.00 -4.30 5.36
C LEU A 89 -9.83 -3.57 6.03
N LEU A 90 -9.59 -3.79 7.33
CA LEU A 90 -8.42 -3.23 8.02
C LEU A 90 -7.11 -3.76 7.43
N ILE A 91 -7.02 -5.05 7.14
CA ILE A 91 -5.84 -5.63 6.50
C ILE A 91 -5.65 -5.05 5.09
N LEU A 92 -6.73 -4.97 4.30
CA LEU A 92 -6.68 -4.37 2.96
C LEU A 92 -6.15 -2.93 2.98
N LYS A 93 -6.50 -2.14 4.00
CA LYS A 93 -6.03 -0.76 4.15
C LYS A 93 -4.51 -0.66 4.36
N GLU A 94 -3.90 -1.66 4.99
CA GLU A 94 -2.46 -1.70 5.25
C GLU A 94 -1.64 -2.14 4.02
N ILE A 95 -2.29 -2.67 2.98
CA ILE A 95 -1.62 -3.13 1.75
C ILE A 95 -1.42 -1.94 0.80
N PRO A 96 -0.18 -1.50 0.53
CA PRO A 96 0.10 -0.33 -0.33
C PRO A 96 -0.50 -0.45 -1.74
N GLU A 97 -0.49 -1.65 -2.31
CA GLU A 97 -0.96 -1.95 -3.67
C GLU A 97 -2.49 -1.82 -3.79
N VAL A 98 -3.23 -1.96 -2.68
CA VAL A 98 -4.68 -1.80 -2.66
C VAL A 98 -5.09 -0.34 -2.92
N TYR A 99 -4.18 0.63 -2.74
CA TYR A 99 -4.41 2.02 -3.16
C TYR A 99 -4.39 2.24 -4.67
N GLN A 100 -4.02 1.23 -5.48
CA GLN A 100 -4.36 1.26 -6.89
C GLN A 100 -5.88 1.13 -7.00
N GLU A 101 -6.55 2.24 -7.33
CA GLU A 101 -8.02 2.42 -7.27
C GLU A 101 -8.78 1.22 -7.83
N ASP A 102 -8.26 0.57 -8.87
CA ASP A 102 -8.92 -0.56 -9.54
C ASP A 102 -9.15 -1.78 -8.65
N LEU A 103 -8.29 -2.06 -7.66
CA LEU A 103 -8.45 -3.26 -6.83
C LEU A 103 -9.48 -3.01 -5.72
N LEU A 104 -9.33 -1.91 -4.98
CA LEU A 104 -10.30 -1.55 -3.94
C LEU A 104 -11.69 -1.29 -4.57
N LYS A 105 -11.73 -0.61 -5.73
CA LYS A 105 -12.97 -0.38 -6.49
C LYS A 105 -13.59 -1.71 -6.92
N ARG A 106 -12.82 -2.67 -7.43
CA ARG A 106 -13.33 -4.01 -7.77
C ARG A 106 -13.92 -4.74 -6.57
N ILE A 107 -13.20 -4.76 -5.44
CA ILE A 107 -13.65 -5.43 -4.21
C ILE A 107 -14.93 -4.78 -3.69
N ILE A 108 -14.97 -3.44 -3.61
CA ILE A 108 -16.15 -2.70 -3.17
C ILE A 108 -17.32 -2.96 -4.12
N LEU A 109 -17.14 -2.81 -5.44
CA LEU A 109 -18.20 -3.00 -6.44
C LEU A 109 -18.82 -4.40 -6.39
N LYS A 110 -17.99 -5.44 -6.21
CA LYS A 110 -18.43 -6.82 -6.03
C LYS A 110 -19.31 -6.97 -4.79
N TYR A 111 -18.97 -6.29 -3.68
CA TYR A 111 -19.74 -6.33 -2.44
C TYR A 111 -21.08 -5.57 -2.52
N ILE A 112 -21.14 -4.46 -3.27
CA ILE A 112 -22.41 -3.72 -3.52
C ILE A 112 -23.25 -4.33 -4.65
N GLY A 113 -22.81 -5.42 -5.28
CA GLY A 113 -23.53 -6.09 -6.37
C GLY A 113 -23.63 -5.26 -7.65
N LYS A 114 -22.64 -4.39 -7.92
CA LYS A 114 -22.58 -3.55 -9.13
C LYS A 114 -21.46 -4.00 -10.05
N ASP A 115 -21.72 -4.01 -11.36
CA ASP A 115 -20.70 -4.30 -12.37
C ASP A 115 -19.81 -3.07 -12.61
N ILE A 116 -18.53 -3.31 -12.94
CA ILE A 116 -17.52 -2.26 -13.21
C ILE A 116 -17.98 -1.28 -14.31
N LYS A 117 -18.86 -1.73 -15.20
CA LYS A 117 -19.43 -0.93 -16.30
C LYS A 117 -20.31 0.23 -15.85
N ASP A 118 -20.79 0.24 -14.60
CA ASP A 118 -21.66 1.31 -14.11
C ASP A 118 -20.90 2.61 -13.74
N CYS A 119 -19.57 2.66 -13.93
CA CYS A 119 -18.72 3.75 -13.47
C CYS A 119 -17.81 4.37 -14.55
N GLU A 120 -17.97 4.02 -15.83
CA GLU A 120 -17.12 4.55 -16.92
C GLU A 120 -17.81 5.71 -17.65
N ASP A 121 -17.90 6.85 -16.96
CA ASP A 121 -18.02 8.17 -17.59
C ASP A 121 -16.83 9.02 -17.09
N ASP A 122 -15.67 8.86 -17.73
CA ASP A 122 -14.77 9.98 -18.00
C ASP A 122 -13.65 9.55 -18.95
N LYS A 123 -13.76 10.03 -20.19
CA LYS A 123 -12.71 9.96 -21.20
C LYS A 123 -11.65 11.00 -20.88
N ASP A 124 -10.43 10.59 -20.58
CA ASP A 124 -9.28 11.40 -21.00
C ASP A 124 -8.11 10.55 -21.51
N LYS A 125 -7.64 10.93 -22.69
CA LYS A 125 -6.56 10.32 -23.46
C LYS A 125 -5.26 11.00 -23.05
N SER A 126 -4.37 10.30 -22.36
CA SER A 126 -2.94 10.61 -22.43
C SER A 126 -2.07 9.36 -22.26
N THR A 127 -0.98 9.33 -23.02
CA THR A 127 -0.18 8.16 -23.42
C THR A 127 0.82 7.66 -22.38
N LEU A 128 0.39 7.45 -21.13
CA LEU A 128 1.09 6.65 -20.12
C LEU A 128 0.01 5.92 -19.30
N PRO A 129 0.25 4.68 -18.82
CA PRO A 129 -0.76 3.93 -18.06
C PRO A 129 -1.25 4.79 -16.90
N SER A 130 -2.57 4.83 -16.69
CA SER A 130 -3.29 5.66 -15.70
C SER A 130 -3.05 5.21 -14.26
N VAL A 131 -1.79 4.97 -13.91
CA VAL A 131 -1.34 4.82 -12.53
C VAL A 131 -1.35 6.22 -11.95
N LYS A 132 -2.37 6.50 -11.14
CA LYS A 132 -2.51 7.73 -10.36
C LYS A 132 -1.13 8.11 -9.80
N ARG A 133 -0.61 9.28 -10.16
CA ARG A 133 0.78 9.66 -9.83
C ARG A 133 0.99 9.63 -8.33
N ASP A 134 1.93 8.80 -7.89
CA ASP A 134 2.26 8.67 -6.48
C ASP A 134 2.88 9.96 -5.94
N LYS A 135 2.63 10.22 -4.64
CA LYS A 135 3.08 11.44 -3.96
C LYS A 135 4.59 11.65 -4.09
N ILE A 136 5.37 10.56 -4.02
CA ILE A 136 6.82 10.60 -4.17
C ILE A 136 7.25 11.03 -5.57
N MET A 137 6.52 10.61 -6.62
CA MET A 137 6.79 11.03 -7.99
C MET A 137 6.50 12.52 -8.19
N ILE A 138 5.39 13.02 -7.63
CA ILE A 138 5.06 14.45 -7.70
C ILE A 138 6.15 15.28 -6.99
N ILE A 139 6.57 14.87 -5.79
CA ILE A 139 7.66 15.53 -5.06
C ILE A 139 8.96 15.49 -5.87
N PHE A 140 9.33 14.32 -6.38
CA PHE A 140 10.52 14.11 -7.20
C PHE A 140 10.57 15.08 -8.37
N GLU A 141 9.47 15.20 -9.11
CA GLU A 141 9.41 16.09 -10.29
C GLU A 141 9.46 17.56 -9.94
N ILE A 142 8.82 18.00 -8.84
CA ILE A 142 8.93 19.39 -8.38
C ILE A 142 10.39 19.69 -8.02
N LEU A 143 11.02 18.82 -7.22
CA LEU A 143 12.41 18.98 -6.80
C LEU A 143 13.36 18.97 -8.01
N LYS A 144 13.17 18.03 -8.93
CA LYS A 144 13.93 17.93 -10.18
C LYS A 144 13.74 19.17 -11.07
N ALA A 145 12.53 19.74 -11.12
CA ALA A 145 12.26 20.93 -11.91
C ALA A 145 13.05 22.15 -11.41
N VAL A 146 13.19 22.31 -10.09
CA VAL A 146 13.90 23.45 -9.49
C VAL A 146 15.39 23.16 -9.18
N LYS A 147 15.87 21.93 -9.42
CA LYS A 147 17.30 21.57 -9.31
C LYS A 147 18.12 22.50 -10.22
N ASN A 148 19.07 23.22 -9.63
CA ASN A 148 19.96 24.18 -10.31
C ASN A 148 19.23 25.31 -11.07
N LYS A 149 17.97 25.63 -10.72
CA LYS A 149 17.15 26.64 -11.41
C LYS A 149 16.32 27.46 -10.42
N GLU A 150 16.12 28.72 -10.74
CA GLU A 150 15.13 29.56 -10.04
C GLU A 150 13.85 29.62 -10.88
N LEU A 151 12.77 28.98 -10.42
CA LEU A 151 11.53 28.87 -11.19
C LEU A 151 10.37 29.58 -10.51
N LYS A 152 9.58 30.33 -11.29
CA LYS A 152 8.28 30.84 -10.85
C LYS A 152 7.25 29.71 -10.81
N LYS A 153 6.23 29.89 -9.97
CA LYS A 153 5.06 28.99 -9.81
C LYS A 153 4.63 28.31 -11.11
N THR A 154 4.33 29.09 -12.14
CA THR A 154 3.76 28.57 -13.40
C THR A 154 4.71 27.60 -14.11
N LYS A 155 6.03 27.87 -14.09
CA LYS A 155 7.02 26.97 -14.71
C LYS A 155 7.09 25.62 -13.98
N ILE A 156 6.95 25.62 -12.66
CA ILE A 156 6.93 24.39 -11.86
C ILE A 156 5.64 23.61 -12.12
N MET A 157 4.49 24.29 -12.15
CA MET A 157 3.20 23.67 -12.47
C MET A 157 3.24 22.95 -13.82
N TYR A 158 3.80 23.59 -14.85
CA TYR A 158 3.95 22.94 -16.15
C TYR A 158 4.97 21.80 -16.13
N ALA A 159 6.14 22.01 -15.50
CA ALA A 159 7.20 21.00 -15.45
C ALA A 159 6.79 19.72 -14.72
N ALA A 160 6.00 19.85 -13.65
CA ALA A 160 5.51 18.73 -12.85
C ALA A 160 4.06 18.34 -13.19
N ASN A 161 3.47 18.86 -14.28
CA ASN A 161 2.08 18.61 -14.69
C ASN A 161 1.06 18.71 -13.53
N LEU A 162 1.04 19.86 -12.84
CA LEU A 162 0.18 20.10 -11.67
C LEU A 162 -0.85 21.20 -11.94
N ASP A 163 -2.09 20.96 -11.53
CA ASP A 163 -3.06 22.03 -11.31
C ASP A 163 -2.69 22.88 -10.07
N TRP A 164 -3.38 24.02 -9.90
CA TRP A 164 -3.09 24.96 -8.83
C TRP A 164 -3.36 24.41 -7.42
N LYS A 165 -4.42 23.61 -7.25
CA LYS A 165 -4.80 23.04 -5.95
C LYS A 165 -3.74 22.03 -5.50
N THR A 166 -3.35 21.15 -6.41
CA THR A 166 -2.29 20.15 -6.20
C THR A 166 -0.95 20.83 -5.95
N PHE A 167 -0.56 21.81 -6.78
CA PHE A 167 0.65 22.60 -6.56
C PHE A 167 0.68 23.23 -5.16
N ARG A 168 -0.41 23.88 -4.73
CA ARG A 168 -0.47 24.55 -3.43
C ARG A 168 -0.18 23.59 -2.27
N ASN A 169 -0.74 22.39 -2.32
CA ASN A 169 -0.55 21.39 -1.27
C ASN A 169 0.91 20.92 -1.19
N TYR A 170 1.50 20.51 -2.32
CA TYR A 170 2.87 20.01 -2.33
C TYR A 170 3.90 21.10 -2.07
N ILE A 171 3.71 22.30 -2.62
CA ILE A 171 4.63 23.41 -2.37
C ILE A 171 4.56 23.90 -0.94
N GLY A 172 3.37 23.94 -0.33
CA GLY A 172 3.22 24.22 1.09
C GLY A 172 4.06 23.25 1.92
N TYR A 173 3.86 21.94 1.71
CA TYR A 173 4.64 20.90 2.38
C TYR A 173 6.16 21.07 2.19
N LEU A 174 6.62 21.32 0.95
CA LEU A 174 8.04 21.45 0.65
C LEU A 174 8.67 22.73 1.25
N LEU A 175 7.90 23.81 1.37
CA LEU A 175 8.34 25.03 2.06
C LEU A 175 8.38 24.83 3.57
N ASP A 176 7.31 24.27 4.15
CA ASP A 176 7.18 24.05 5.60
C ASP A 176 8.26 23.11 6.14
N ASN A 177 8.75 22.20 5.30
CA ASN A 177 9.83 21.27 5.64
C ASN A 177 11.21 21.72 5.12
N GLU A 178 11.32 22.94 4.60
CA GLU A 178 12.56 23.56 4.15
C GLU A 178 13.29 22.77 3.05
N PHE A 179 12.58 22.00 2.22
CA PHE A 179 13.15 21.33 1.05
C PHE A 179 13.31 22.28 -0.14
N ILE A 180 12.48 23.31 -0.20
CA ILE A 180 12.60 24.42 -1.13
C ILE A 180 12.51 25.73 -0.35
N ARG A 181 13.05 26.80 -0.92
CA ARG A 181 12.82 28.17 -0.45
C ARG A 181 12.12 28.99 -1.52
N LYS A 182 11.43 30.05 -1.09
CA LYS A 182 10.81 31.03 -1.97
C LYS A 182 11.39 32.41 -1.71
N THR A 183 11.94 33.05 -2.74
CA THR A 183 12.47 34.42 -2.70
C THR A 183 11.89 35.17 -3.89
N ASP A 184 11.28 36.34 -3.70
CA ASP A 184 10.70 37.17 -4.78
C ASP A 184 9.82 36.41 -5.79
N GLY A 185 9.07 35.41 -5.31
CA GLY A 185 8.17 34.59 -6.13
C GLY A 185 8.84 33.51 -6.98
N VAL A 186 10.17 33.36 -6.91
CA VAL A 186 10.90 32.21 -7.44
C VAL A 186 11.16 31.18 -6.36
N TYR A 187 11.14 29.90 -6.75
CA TYR A 187 11.44 28.77 -5.89
C TYR A 187 12.79 28.18 -6.26
N THR A 188 13.56 27.81 -5.25
CA THR A 188 14.88 27.17 -5.39
C THR A 188 14.99 26.01 -4.40
N LEU A 189 15.82 25.03 -4.76
CA LEU A 189 16.16 23.93 -3.85
C LEU A 189 16.99 24.45 -2.67
N THR A 190 16.82 23.83 -1.50
CA THR A 190 17.74 23.99 -0.36
C THR A 190 18.73 22.81 -0.32
N PRO A 191 19.80 22.88 0.48
CA PRO A 191 20.67 21.72 0.70
C PRO A 191 19.91 20.49 1.22
N LYS A 192 18.87 20.70 2.04
CA LYS A 192 18.00 19.64 2.54
C LYS A 192 17.15 19.03 1.42
N GLY A 193 16.68 19.86 0.48
CA GLY A 193 15.96 19.41 -0.71
C GLY A 193 16.84 18.66 -1.70
N GLU A 194 18.11 19.08 -1.85
CA GLU A 194 19.13 18.38 -2.65
C GLU A 194 19.31 16.95 -2.15
N LEU A 195 19.51 16.80 -0.84
CA LEU A 195 19.66 15.49 -0.21
C LEU A 195 18.42 14.61 -0.36
N LEU A 196 17.21 15.20 -0.24
CA LEU A 196 15.98 14.45 -0.46
C LEU A 196 15.87 13.98 -1.91
N LEU A 197 16.17 14.84 -2.88
CA LEU A 197 16.13 14.50 -4.29
C LEU A 197 17.11 13.35 -4.61
N GLU A 198 18.33 13.42 -4.09
CA GLU A 198 19.34 12.37 -4.27
C GLU A 198 18.87 11.01 -3.72
N LYS A 199 18.28 10.99 -2.52
CA LYS A 199 17.72 9.77 -1.92
C LYS A 199 16.57 9.19 -2.74
N ILE A 200 15.70 10.03 -3.28
CA ILE A 200 14.61 9.56 -4.15
C ILE A 200 15.19 8.97 -5.46
N GLU A 201 16.20 9.62 -6.05
CA GLU A 201 16.90 9.10 -7.23
C GLU A 201 17.55 7.73 -6.96
N GLU A 202 18.15 7.54 -5.78
CA GLU A 202 18.73 6.26 -5.36
C GLU A 202 17.66 5.17 -5.24
N VAL A 203 16.56 5.45 -4.55
CA VAL A 203 15.42 4.53 -4.43
C VAL A 203 14.88 4.16 -5.81
N PHE A 204 14.75 5.13 -6.72
CA PHE A 204 14.27 4.88 -8.07
C PHE A 204 15.24 4.01 -8.88
N ARG A 205 16.56 4.18 -8.73
CA ARG A 205 17.55 3.28 -9.37
C ARG A 205 17.47 1.85 -8.85
N LEU A 206 17.14 1.66 -7.57
CA LEU A 206 16.99 0.33 -6.96
C LEU A 206 15.71 -0.37 -7.42
N ILE A 207 14.61 0.37 -7.55
CA ILE A 207 13.30 -0.18 -7.94
C ILE A 207 13.16 -0.30 -9.47
N TYR A 208 13.78 0.62 -10.21
CA TYR A 208 13.80 0.68 -11.68
C TYR A 208 15.25 0.68 -12.17
N PRO A 209 15.98 -0.44 -12.06
CA PRO A 209 17.32 -0.53 -12.64
C PRO A 209 17.21 -0.32 -14.16
N ASP A 210 18.06 0.57 -14.69
CA ASP A 210 18.18 0.78 -16.13
C ASP A 210 18.45 -0.58 -16.79
N LYS A 211 17.63 -0.93 -17.81
CA LYS A 211 17.72 -2.18 -18.56
C LYS A 211 19.05 -2.34 -19.28
#